data_AF-A0A943U230-F1
#
_entry.id   AF-A0A943U230-F1
#
_cell.length_a   1.000
_cell.length_b   1.000
_cell.length_c   1.000
_cell.angle_alpha   90.00
_cell.angle_beta   90.00
_cell.angle_gamma   90.00
#
_symmetry.space_group_name_H-M   'P 1'
#
loop_
_entity.id
_entity.type
_entity.pdbx_description
1 polymer ?
#
loop_
_entity_poly.entity_id
_entity_poly.type
_entity_poly.pdbx_seq_one_letter_code
_entity_poly.pdbx_strand_id
1 'polypeptide(L)' 'MSNKTLVAYFSATGTTARAARRLAEAVGADLYEIRPAVPYTRADLNWSDSKSRSTLEAHDAACL' A
#
# COMPACT_ATOMS: atom_id res chain seq x y z
N MET A 1 15.61 -25.51 -8.15
CA MET A 1 15.66 -24.05 -8.02
C MET A 1 14.69 -23.66 -6.91
N SER A 2 15.17 -23.02 -5.85
CA SER A 2 14.30 -22.53 -4.77
C SER A 2 13.74 -21.18 -5.19
N ASN A 3 12.44 -21.12 -5.48
CA ASN A 3 11.77 -19.88 -5.85
C ASN A 3 11.65 -19.01 -4.59
N LYS A 4 12.27 -17.83 -4.59
CA LYS A 4 12.16 -16.88 -3.47
C LYS A 4 10.91 -16.03 -3.69
N THR A 5 9.97 -16.12 -2.76
CA THR A 5 8.72 -15.37 -2.80
C THR A 5 8.84 -14.11 -1.96
N LEU A 6 8.37 -12.98 -2.49
CA LEU A 6 8.31 -11.69 -1.79
C LEU A 6 6.88 -11.16 -1.80
N VAL A 7 6.36 -10.79 -0.64
CA VAL A 7 5.11 -10.06 -0.48
C VAL A 7 5.43 -8.57 -0.33
N ALA A 8 5.23 -7.80 -1.40
CA ALA A 8 5.31 -6.34 -1.35
C ALA A 8 3.92 -5.73 -1.10
N TYR A 9 3.81 -4.75 -0.19
CA TYR A 9 2.53 -4.13 0.14
C TYR A 9 2.64 -2.63 0.43
N PHE A 10 1.59 -1.89 0.15
CA PHE A 10 1.38 -0.51 0.62
C PHE A 10 0.22 -0.49 1.63
N SER A 11 0.34 0.29 2.72
CA SER A 11 -0.76 0.45 3.67
C SER A 11 -0.72 1.81 4.38
N ALA A 12 -1.70 2.67 4.09
CA ALA A 12 -1.82 3.96 4.77
C ALA A 12 -2.41 3.84 6.19
N THR A 13 -3.30 2.87 6.43
CA THR A 13 -4.03 2.69 7.71
C THR A 13 -3.74 1.36 8.41
N GLY A 14 -2.83 0.54 7.86
CA GLY A 14 -2.39 -0.73 8.45
C GLY A 14 -3.28 -1.95 8.17
N THR A 15 -4.42 -1.80 7.50
CA THR A 15 -5.29 -2.95 7.15
C THR A 15 -4.59 -3.92 6.20
N THR A 16 -4.02 -3.40 5.12
CA THR A 16 -3.24 -4.20 4.15
C THR A 16 -1.99 -4.79 4.80
N ALA A 17 -1.32 -4.04 5.69
CA ALA A 17 -0.14 -4.54 6.40
C ALA A 17 -0.44 -5.82 7.21
N ARG A 18 -1.60 -5.89 7.87
CA ARG A 18 -2.04 -7.09 8.60
C ARG A 18 -2.29 -8.27 7.66
N ALA A 19 -2.93 -8.02 6.52
CA ALA A 19 -3.19 -9.07 5.53
C ALA A 19 -1.88 -9.58 4.87
N ALA A 20 -0.98 -8.67 4.51
CA ALA A 20 0.30 -8.99 3.89
C ALA A 20 1.19 -9.82 4.83
N ARG A 21 1.22 -9.49 6.13
CA ARG A 21 1.91 -10.29 7.14
C ARG A 21 1.39 -11.73 7.20
N ARG A 22 0.06 -11.90 7.30
CA ARG A 22 -0.57 -13.23 7.31
C ARG A 22 -0.26 -14.03 6.04
N LEU A 23 -0.27 -13.36 4.88
CA LEU A 23 0.06 -13.98 3.61
C LEU A 23 1.51 -14.46 3.59
N ALA A 24 2.46 -13.60 3.96
CA ALA A 24 3.88 -13.91 3.97
C ALA A 24 4.22 -15.06 4.93
N GLU A 25 3.61 -15.07 6.12
CA GLU A 25 3.71 -16.17 7.09
C GLU A 25 3.18 -17.49 6.52
N ALA A 26 2.03 -17.46 5.83
CA ALA A 26 1.41 -18.66 5.27
C ALA A 26 2.21 -19.29 4.12
N VAL A 27 2.91 -18.48 3.31
CA VAL A 27 3.68 -18.95 2.15
C VAL A 27 5.19 -19.03 2.40
N GLY A 28 5.65 -18.71 3.63
CA GLY A 28 7.07 -18.67 3.96
C GLY A 28 7.86 -17.65 3.12
N ALA A 29 7.27 -16.50 2.84
CA ALA A 29 7.82 -15.46 1.99
C ALA A 29 8.42 -14.30 2.81
N ASP A 30 9.33 -13.56 2.18
CA ASP A 30 9.79 -12.28 2.72
C ASP A 30 8.68 -11.22 2.60
N LEU A 31 8.70 -10.22 3.48
CA LEU A 31 7.72 -9.13 3.51
C LEU A 31 8.42 -7.79 3.29
N TYR A 32 7.92 -6.99 2.34
CA TYR A 32 8.44 -5.66 2.03
C TYR A 32 7.33 -4.60 2.02
N GLU A 33 7.58 -3.50 2.71
CA GLU A 33 6.66 -2.36 2.76
C GLU A 33 7.06 -1.31 1.71
N ILE A 34 6.12 -0.99 0.82
CA ILE A 34 6.23 0.11 -0.13
C ILE A 34 5.89 1.39 0.64
N ARG A 35 6.93 2.12 1.05
CA ARG A 35 6.78 3.37 1.79
C ARG A 35 6.66 4.56 0.83
N PRO A 36 5.63 5.39 0.94
CA PRO A 36 5.57 6.61 0.17
C PRO A 36 6.68 7.56 0.64
N ALA A 37 7.27 8.32 -0.28
CA ALA A 37 8.28 9.32 0.07
C ALA A 37 7.74 10.37 1.06
N VAL A 38 6.46 10.72 0.92
CA VAL A 38 5.71 11.56 1.86
C VAL A 38 4.57 10.73 2.46
N PRO A 39 4.55 10.49 3.79
CA PRO A 39 3.49 9.75 4.45
C PRO A 39 2.10 10.35 4.23
N TYR A 40 1.07 9.52 4.14
CA TYR A 40 -0.31 9.98 4.03
C TYR A 40 -0.83 10.47 5.39
N THR A 41 -1.46 11.63 5.36
CA THR A 41 -2.23 12.16 6.49
C THR A 41 -3.70 11.74 6.39
N ARG A 42 -4.48 11.99 7.44
CA ARG A 42 -5.92 11.73 7.41
C ARG A 42 -6.65 12.59 6.37
N ALA A 43 -6.17 13.81 6.10
CA ALA A 43 -6.73 14.69 5.08
C ALA A 43 -6.45 14.15 3.67
N ASP A 44 -5.27 13.59 3.45
CA ASP A 44 -4.89 12.99 2.17
C ASP A 44 -5.78 11.80 1.78
N LEU A 45 -6.25 11.05 2.78
CA LEU A 45 -7.08 9.85 2.62
C LEU A 45 -8.59 10.13 2.58
N ASN A 46 -9.00 11.41 2.64
CA ASN A 46 -10.41 11.77 2.67
C ASN A 46 -11.03 11.70 1.27
N TRP A 47 -11.56 10.53 0.91
CA TRP A 47 -12.22 10.31 -0.39
C TRP A 47 -13.45 11.19 -0.63
N SER A 48 -14.10 11.71 0.42
CA SER A 48 -15.23 12.65 0.27
C SER A 48 -14.76 14.07 -0.11
N ASP A 49 -13.46 14.35 0.00
CA ASP A 49 -12.84 15.58 -0.48
C ASP A 49 -12.21 15.35 -1.86
N SER A 50 -12.73 16.05 -2.86
CA SER A 50 -12.23 15.99 -4.24
C SER A 50 -10.81 16.54 -4.41
N LYS A 51 -10.32 17.29 -3.41
CA LYS A 51 -8.96 17.82 -3.38
C LYS A 51 -8.02 17.00 -2.50
N SER A 52 -8.50 15.92 -1.87
CA SER A 52 -7.60 15.04 -1.14
C SER A 52 -6.58 14.42 -2.08
N ARG A 53 -5.37 14.22 -1.58
CA ARG A 53 -4.28 13.62 -2.35
C ARG A 53 -4.69 12.27 -2.95
N SER A 54 -5.36 11.42 -2.17
CA SER A 54 -5.82 10.11 -2.64
C SER A 54 -6.83 10.21 -3.80
N THR A 55 -7.73 11.19 -3.76
CA THR A 55 -8.65 11.45 -4.89
C THR A 55 -7.86 11.93 -6.11
N LEU A 56 -6.92 12.86 -5.95
CA LEU A 56 -6.13 13.39 -7.07
C LEU A 56 -5.26 12.31 -7.73
N GLU A 57 -4.54 11.51 -6.94
CA GLU A 57 -3.70 10.42 -7.44
C GLU A 57 -4.54 9.34 -8.15
N ALA A 58 -5.76 9.06 -7.68
CA ALA A 58 -6.65 8.11 -8.35
C ALA A 58 -7.21 8.60 -9.69
N HIS A 59 -7.28 9.93 -9.90
CA HIS A 59 -7.73 10.54 -11.15
C HIS A 59 -6.58 11.01 -12.04
N ASP A 60 -5.33 10.82 -11.60
CA ASP A 60 -4.16 11.19 -12.39
C ASP A 60 -3.96 10.20 -13.54
N ALA A 61 -4.02 10.69 -14.77
CA ALA A 61 -3.82 9.89 -15.98
C ALA A 61 -2.39 9.35 -16.09
N ALA A 62 -1.41 9.93 -15.39
CA ALA A 62 -0.04 9.44 -15.35
C ALA A 62 0.17 8.31 -14.32
N CYS A 63 -0.81 8.02 -13.46
CA CYS A 63 -0.77 6.88 -12.54
C CYS A 63 -1.20 5.54 -13.17
N LEU A 64 -1.57 5.52 -14.47
CA LEU A 64 -1.90 4.32 -15.27
C LEU A 64 -0.75 3.93 -16.21
#